data_AF-A0A819F075-F1
#
_entry.id   AF-A0A819F075-F1
#
_cell.length_a   1.000
_cell.length_b   1.000
_cell.length_c   1.000
_cell.angle_alpha   90.00
_cell.angle_beta   90.00
_cell.angle_gamma   90.00
#
_symmetry.space_group_name_H-M   'P 1'
#
loop_
_entity.id
_entity.type
_entity.pdbx_description
1 polymer ?
#
loop_
_entity_poly.entity_id
_entity_poly.type
_entity_poly.pdbx_seq_one_letter_code
_entity_poly.pdbx_strand_id
1 'polypeptide(L)'
;MVKYDLNKSFILLVYAFQISFTIANRHANYQFARTNNNDLQACLSSSLPLSVRTVYPCNTLTNQNSSRYQCDHFNVSDLSSVRGGQISHSPAVIVYATKSSDVQNVVQCATKLNYTVNALSGGHSYEGYGLGSMYNNIIINMEAINYIYVNERDRTGIFGAGARLGPIYYTTYQYNEYTINAGTCAWVGLAGHALGGGQGFLARLYGLLSDNILEMKAVNAQ
;
A
#
# COMPACT_ATOMS: atom_id res chain seq x y z
N MET A 1 30.54 18.05 1.96
CA MET A 1 29.57 18.87 1.19
C MET A 1 29.36 18.16 -0.14
N VAL A 2 28.27 17.41 -0.27
CA VAL A 2 27.93 16.70 -1.52
C VAL A 2 27.48 17.76 -2.53
N LYS A 3 28.22 17.92 -3.64
CA LYS A 3 27.82 18.81 -4.73
C LYS A 3 26.66 18.14 -5.48
N TYR A 4 25.47 18.71 -5.38
CA TYR A 4 24.33 18.32 -6.21
C TYR A 4 24.36 19.11 -7.51
N ASP A 5 24.35 18.42 -8.65
CA ASP A 5 24.24 19.04 -9.98
C ASP A 5 22.76 19.37 -10.27
N LEU A 6 22.47 20.67 -10.36
CA LEU A 6 21.13 21.21 -10.59
C LEU A 6 20.59 20.94 -12.00
N ASN A 7 21.42 20.46 -12.93
CA ASN A 7 20.98 20.09 -14.29
C ASN A 7 20.40 18.67 -14.38
N LYS A 8 20.36 17.91 -13.28
CA LYS A 8 19.77 16.56 -13.20
C LYS A 8 18.28 16.56 -12.81
N SER A 9 17.52 17.62 -13.15
CA SER A 9 16.08 17.73 -12.82
C SER A 9 15.16 17.44 -14.00
N PHE A 10 14.05 16.79 -13.66
CA PHE A 10 13.18 16.04 -14.57
C PHE A 10 11.98 16.90 -14.99
N ILE A 11 11.55 16.80 -16.25
CA ILE A 11 10.31 17.38 -16.76
C ILE A 11 9.58 16.25 -17.49
N LEU A 12 8.27 16.11 -17.28
CA LEU A 12 7.49 15.13 -18.02
C LEU A 12 6.14 15.66 -18.51
N LEU A 13 5.82 15.22 -19.73
CA LEU A 13 4.71 15.70 -20.55
C LEU A 13 3.41 14.93 -20.30
N VAL A 14 2.31 15.68 -20.38
CA VAL A 14 0.93 15.25 -20.08
C VAL A 14 0.22 14.87 -21.38
N TYR A 15 -0.41 13.69 -21.41
CA TYR A 15 -1.56 13.44 -22.27
C TYR A 15 -2.77 13.12 -21.41
N ALA A 16 -3.75 14.02 -21.46
CA ALA A 16 -4.97 13.97 -20.68
C ALA A 16 -5.87 12.80 -21.13
N PHE A 17 -6.12 11.83 -20.26
CA PHE A 17 -7.31 10.99 -20.34
C PHE A 17 -8.35 11.56 -19.37
N GLN A 18 -9.53 11.90 -19.90
CA GLN A 18 -10.65 12.43 -19.11
C GLN A 18 -10.93 11.54 -17.90
N ILE A 19 -10.91 12.12 -16.70
CA ILE A 19 -11.40 11.46 -15.50
C ILE A 19 -12.78 12.02 -15.19
N SER A 20 -13.82 11.26 -15.54
CA SER A 20 -15.19 11.52 -15.10
C SER A 20 -15.41 10.81 -13.78
N PHE A 21 -15.68 11.56 -12.70
CA PHE A 21 -16.12 10.99 -11.42
C PHE A 21 -17.62 11.24 -11.22
N THR A 22 -18.36 10.19 -10.86
CA THR A 22 -19.70 10.35 -10.28
C THR A 22 -19.55 10.66 -8.80
N ILE A 23 -19.97 11.85 -8.36
CA ILE A 23 -20.08 12.18 -6.93
C ILE A 23 -21.28 11.38 -6.39
N ALA A 24 -21.02 10.17 -5.90
CA ALA A 24 -22.01 9.44 -5.12
C ALA A 24 -21.91 9.90 -3.65
N ASN A 25 -22.84 10.77 -3.23
CA ASN A 25 -23.11 11.02 -1.82
C ASN A 25 -23.70 9.74 -1.21
N ARG A 26 -22.84 8.81 -0.80
CA ARG A 26 -23.24 7.73 0.10
C ARG A 26 -22.96 8.19 1.52
N HIS A 27 -23.96 8.78 2.16
CA HIS A 27 -24.18 8.49 3.58
C HIS A 27 -24.47 6.98 3.66
N ALA A 28 -23.40 6.18 3.74
CA ALA A 28 -23.53 4.76 4.00
C ALA A 28 -24.01 4.63 5.45
N ASN A 29 -25.30 4.30 5.62
CA ASN A 29 -25.77 3.66 6.84
C ASN A 29 -25.00 2.35 6.95
N TYR A 30 -23.84 2.37 7.62
CA TYR A 30 -23.05 1.19 7.93
C TYR A 30 -23.84 0.35 8.95
N GLN A 31 -24.75 -0.48 8.44
CA GLN A 31 -25.29 -1.60 9.18
C GLN A 31 -24.17 -2.66 9.21
N PHE A 32 -23.49 -2.80 10.35
CA PHE A 32 -22.53 -3.88 10.59
C PHE A 32 -23.27 -5.22 10.69
N ALA A 33 -23.65 -5.78 9.54
CA ALA A 33 -23.99 -7.19 9.47
C ALA A 33 -22.72 -8.00 9.76
N ARG A 34 -22.77 -8.92 10.74
CA ARG A 34 -21.69 -9.90 10.93
C ARG A 34 -21.67 -10.81 9.70
N THR A 35 -20.75 -10.56 8.79
CA THR A 35 -20.44 -11.48 7.70
C THR A 35 -19.70 -12.68 8.28
N ASN A 36 -20.02 -13.87 7.79
CA ASN A 36 -19.40 -15.09 8.29
C ASN A 36 -17.95 -15.16 7.79
N ASN A 37 -16.97 -15.21 8.68
CA ASN A 37 -15.54 -15.27 8.32
C ASN A 37 -15.22 -16.43 7.35
N ASN A 38 -16.04 -17.48 7.37
CA ASN A 38 -15.94 -18.61 6.45
C ASN A 38 -16.14 -18.20 4.97
N ASP A 39 -17.04 -17.25 4.69
CA ASP A 39 -17.31 -16.79 3.31
C ASP A 39 -16.14 -15.97 2.77
N LEU A 40 -15.54 -15.14 3.63
CA LEU A 40 -14.34 -14.38 3.29
C LEU A 40 -13.17 -15.30 3.00
N GLN A 41 -12.92 -16.27 3.89
CA GLN A 41 -11.87 -17.26 3.72
C GLN A 41 -12.05 -18.07 2.44
N ALA A 42 -13.28 -18.51 2.15
CA ALA A 42 -13.61 -19.22 0.92
C ALA A 42 -13.35 -18.36 -0.34
N CYS A 43 -13.79 -17.10 -0.34
CA CYS A 43 -13.57 -16.18 -1.45
C CYS A 43 -12.07 -15.97 -1.71
N LEU A 44 -11.32 -15.58 -0.68
CA LEU A 44 -9.88 -15.33 -0.81
C LEU A 44 -9.11 -16.58 -1.23
N SER A 45 -9.44 -17.74 -0.68
CA SER A 45 -8.80 -19.02 -1.05
C SER A 45 -9.09 -19.46 -2.49
N SER A 46 -10.22 -19.04 -3.05
CA SER A 46 -10.57 -19.32 -4.45
C SER A 46 -9.97 -18.32 -5.44
N SER A 47 -9.75 -17.08 -5.00
CA SER A 47 -9.33 -15.97 -5.88
C SER A 47 -7.83 -15.70 -5.82
N LEU A 48 -7.12 -16.08 -4.75
CA LEU A 48 -5.70 -15.84 -4.59
C LEU A 48 -4.87 -17.10 -4.84
N PRO A 49 -3.69 -16.98 -5.46
CA PRO A 49 -2.78 -18.11 -5.60
C PRO A 49 -2.22 -18.53 -4.23
N LEU A 50 -1.81 -19.79 -4.13
CA LEU A 50 -1.23 -20.39 -2.92
C LEU A 50 0.00 -19.67 -2.37
N SER A 51 0.71 -18.93 -3.22
CA SER A 51 1.90 -18.16 -2.84
C SER A 51 1.58 -16.88 -2.06
N VAL A 52 0.33 -16.40 -2.11
CA VAL A 52 -0.09 -15.19 -1.40
C VAL A 52 -0.37 -15.55 0.06
N ARG A 53 0.47 -15.03 0.95
CA ARG A 53 0.31 -15.21 2.39
C ARG A 53 -0.93 -14.44 2.86
N THR A 54 -1.83 -15.13 3.56
CA THR A 54 -2.99 -14.55 4.25
C THR A 54 -2.92 -14.89 5.73
N VAL A 55 -3.20 -13.92 6.60
CA VAL A 55 -3.11 -14.07 8.06
C VAL A 55 -4.46 -13.70 8.66
N TYR A 56 -5.06 -14.62 9.43
CA TYR A 56 -6.37 -14.47 10.06
C TYR A 56 -6.26 -14.47 11.58
N PRO A 57 -7.14 -13.76 12.32
CA PRO A 57 -7.18 -13.80 13.79
C PRO A 57 -7.37 -15.20 14.35
N CYS A 58 -6.59 -15.59 15.36
CA CYS A 58 -6.67 -16.92 15.99
C CYS A 58 -8.07 -17.30 16.48
N ASN A 59 -8.89 -16.33 16.86
CA ASN A 59 -10.25 -16.55 17.34
C ASN A 59 -11.30 -16.73 16.22
N THR A 60 -10.92 -16.65 14.94
CA THR A 60 -11.86 -16.73 13.80
C THR A 60 -11.82 -18.05 13.01
N LEU A 61 -10.82 -18.90 13.24
CA LEU A 61 -10.67 -20.17 12.51
C LEU A 61 -11.31 -21.33 13.28
N THR A 62 -12.28 -22.00 12.63
CA THR A 62 -12.91 -23.23 13.12
C THR A 62 -12.01 -24.47 12.99
N ASN A 63 -10.89 -24.39 12.25
CA ASN A 63 -10.00 -25.53 11.99
C ASN A 63 -8.52 -25.10 12.01
N GLN A 64 -7.92 -25.11 13.20
CA GLN A 64 -6.56 -24.62 13.51
C GLN A 64 -5.41 -25.51 12.94
N ASN A 65 -5.73 -26.64 12.28
CA ASN A 65 -4.75 -27.67 11.89
C ASN A 65 -4.40 -27.71 10.40
N SER A 66 -4.79 -26.70 9.60
CA SER A 66 -4.38 -26.62 8.19
C SER A 66 -3.05 -25.88 8.06
N SER A 67 -2.05 -26.50 7.45
CA SER A 67 -0.76 -25.89 7.07
C SER A 67 -0.89 -24.71 6.09
N ARG A 68 -2.11 -24.37 5.66
CA ARG A 68 -2.44 -23.26 4.75
C ARG A 68 -2.73 -21.95 5.47
N TYR A 69 -3.05 -21.96 6.77
CA TYR A 69 -3.47 -20.77 7.51
C TYR A 69 -2.59 -20.58 8.75
N GLN A 70 -1.80 -19.50 8.79
CA GLN A 70 -1.15 -19.07 10.03
C GLN A 70 -2.15 -18.22 10.82
N CYS A 71 -2.42 -18.67 12.04
CA CYS A 71 -3.13 -17.88 13.02
C CYS A 71 -2.10 -17.10 13.86
N ASP A 72 -2.34 -15.81 14.09
CA ASP A 72 -1.48 -15.00 14.94
C ASP A 72 -2.32 -14.23 15.97
N HIS A 73 -1.78 -14.03 17.18
CA HIS A 73 -2.39 -13.21 18.22
C HIS A 73 -2.09 -11.75 17.90
N PHE A 74 -2.75 -11.23 16.85
CA PHE A 74 -2.65 -9.88 16.29
C PHE A 74 -2.02 -8.87 17.27
N ASN A 75 -0.71 -8.75 17.22
CA ASN A 75 -0.04 -7.59 17.77
C ASN A 75 0.40 -6.75 16.57
N VAL A 76 0.05 -5.47 16.59
CA VAL A 76 0.42 -4.54 15.51
C VAL A 76 1.95 -4.51 15.31
N SER A 77 2.72 -4.96 16.32
CA SER A 77 4.16 -5.21 16.24
C SER A 77 4.59 -6.28 15.22
N ASP A 78 3.71 -7.23 14.87
CA ASP A 78 4.02 -8.32 13.92
C ASP A 78 3.96 -7.81 12.47
N LEU A 79 3.34 -6.65 12.26
CA LEU A 79 3.52 -5.86 11.05
C LEU A 79 4.81 -5.04 11.22
N SER A 80 5.91 -5.63 10.78
CA SER A 80 7.27 -5.06 10.77
C SER A 80 7.37 -3.62 10.22
N SER A 81 6.35 -3.17 9.48
CA SER A 81 6.23 -1.86 8.86
C SER A 81 5.59 -0.79 9.75
N VAL A 82 4.85 -1.13 10.79
CA VAL A 82 3.93 -0.19 11.44
C VAL A 82 4.60 0.61 12.55
N ARG A 83 4.50 1.94 12.47
CA ARG A 83 5.02 2.87 13.48
C ARG A 83 3.93 3.83 13.95
N GLY A 84 3.26 3.45 15.01
CA GLY A 84 2.33 4.24 15.82
C GLY A 84 2.15 3.51 17.15
N GLY A 85 2.24 4.20 18.28
CA GLY A 85 2.03 3.60 19.60
C GLY A 85 0.64 2.96 19.71
N GLN A 86 0.47 2.00 20.63
CA GLN A 86 -0.72 1.18 20.92
C GLN A 86 -2.07 1.61 20.28
N ILE A 87 -2.25 1.44 18.97
CA ILE A 87 -3.57 1.48 18.34
C ILE A 87 -4.03 0.05 18.12
N SER A 88 -4.91 -0.44 18.99
CA SER A 88 -5.48 -1.79 18.89
C SER A 88 -6.41 -1.86 17.68
N HIS A 89 -6.00 -2.62 16.66
CA HIS A 89 -6.82 -2.93 15.49
C HIS A 89 -6.99 -4.45 15.39
N SER A 90 -8.18 -4.88 14.96
CA SER A 90 -8.52 -6.30 14.78
C SER A 90 -9.08 -6.51 13.37
N PRO A 91 -8.24 -6.47 12.32
CA PRO A 91 -8.68 -6.74 10.96
C PRO A 91 -9.19 -8.18 10.85
N ALA A 92 -10.10 -8.42 9.90
CA ALA A 92 -10.61 -9.75 9.60
C ALA A 92 -9.53 -10.64 8.95
N VAL A 93 -8.67 -10.04 8.12
CA VAL A 93 -7.54 -10.73 7.47
C VAL A 93 -6.51 -9.71 6.98
N ILE A 94 -5.24 -10.11 6.98
CA ILE A 94 -4.15 -9.41 6.30
C ILE A 94 -3.74 -10.23 5.08
N VAL A 95 -3.72 -9.59 3.91
CA VAL A 95 -3.29 -10.21 2.66
C VAL A 95 -1.97 -9.58 2.22
N TYR A 96 -0.92 -10.39 2.08
CA TYR A 96 0.39 -9.95 1.59
C TYR A 96 0.44 -10.05 0.06
N ALA A 97 -0.05 -9.01 -0.61
CA ALA A 97 -0.11 -8.94 -2.05
C ALA A 97 1.30 -8.86 -2.67
N THR A 98 1.50 -9.60 -3.76
CA THR A 98 2.79 -9.65 -4.48
C THR A 98 2.71 -8.98 -5.85
N LYS A 99 1.50 -8.76 -6.36
CA LYS A 99 1.22 -8.13 -7.65
C LYS A 99 -0.16 -7.46 -7.65
N SER A 100 -0.42 -6.62 -8.65
CA SER A 100 -1.67 -5.86 -8.75
C SER A 100 -2.93 -6.74 -8.84
N SER A 101 -2.84 -7.93 -9.46
CA SER A 101 -3.98 -8.85 -9.55
C SER A 101 -4.40 -9.39 -8.18
N ASP A 102 -3.46 -9.55 -7.25
CA ASP A 102 -3.79 -10.01 -5.89
C ASP A 102 -4.63 -8.94 -5.19
N VAL A 103 -4.26 -7.66 -5.36
CA VAL A 103 -5.02 -6.50 -4.85
C VAL A 103 -6.44 -6.47 -5.45
N GLN A 104 -6.56 -6.65 -6.77
CA GLN A 104 -7.86 -6.70 -7.46
C GLN A 104 -8.77 -7.80 -6.89
N ASN A 105 -8.23 -9.01 -6.72
CA ASN A 105 -8.98 -10.15 -6.22
C ASN A 105 -9.44 -9.95 -4.77
N VAL A 106 -8.62 -9.31 -3.93
CA VAL A 106 -9.03 -8.95 -2.57
C VAL A 106 -10.14 -7.91 -2.58
N VAL A 107 -10.01 -6.84 -3.38
CA VAL A 107 -11.03 -5.79 -3.47
C VAL A 107 -12.36 -6.36 -3.96
N GLN A 108 -12.35 -7.27 -4.93
CA GLN A 108 -13.57 -7.95 -5.40
C GLN A 108 -14.24 -8.78 -4.29
N CYS A 109 -13.46 -9.58 -3.55
CA CYS A 109 -13.99 -10.32 -2.40
C CYS A 109 -14.55 -9.39 -1.32
N ALA A 110 -13.85 -8.28 -1.05
CA ALA A 110 -14.28 -7.29 -0.07
C ALA A 110 -15.60 -6.63 -0.46
N THR A 111 -15.72 -6.18 -1.71
CA THR A 111 -16.94 -5.57 -2.25
C THR A 111 -18.11 -6.55 -2.23
N LYS A 112 -17.89 -7.81 -2.66
CA LYS A 112 -18.93 -8.85 -2.67
C LYS A 112 -19.46 -9.17 -1.27
N LEU A 113 -18.59 -9.14 -0.27
CA LEU A 113 -18.89 -9.55 1.10
C LEU A 113 -19.04 -8.37 2.07
N ASN A 114 -19.11 -7.13 1.57
CA ASN A 114 -19.26 -5.91 2.37
C ASN A 114 -18.18 -5.72 3.44
N TYR A 115 -16.91 -6.00 3.09
CA TYR A 115 -15.75 -5.66 3.90
C TYR A 115 -15.13 -4.34 3.43
N THR A 116 -14.59 -3.58 4.39
CA THR A 116 -13.72 -2.44 4.11
C THR A 116 -12.31 -2.89 3.77
N VAL A 117 -11.58 -2.10 2.98
CA VAL A 117 -10.22 -2.42 2.56
C VAL A 117 -9.28 -1.26 2.87
N ASN A 118 -8.12 -1.57 3.46
CA ASN A 118 -7.06 -0.61 3.69
C ASN A 118 -5.76 -1.09 3.06
N ALA A 119 -5.13 -0.21 2.28
CA ALA A 119 -3.83 -0.48 1.71
C ALA A 119 -2.73 -0.14 2.73
N LEU A 120 -1.88 -1.12 3.03
CA LEU A 120 -0.72 -0.96 3.89
C LEU A 120 0.54 -1.00 3.02
N SER A 121 1.10 0.19 2.79
CA SER A 121 2.43 0.35 2.21
C SER A 121 3.47 0.25 3.33
N GLY A 122 3.96 1.39 3.81
CA GLY A 122 5.04 1.39 4.79
C GLY A 122 4.65 1.52 6.26
N GLY A 123 3.36 1.50 6.61
CA GLY A 123 2.92 1.52 8.02
C GLY A 123 3.23 2.80 8.82
N HIS A 124 3.54 3.92 8.14
CA HIS A 124 3.93 5.19 8.74
C HIS A 124 2.78 6.19 8.95
N SER A 125 1.53 5.72 8.96
CA SER A 125 0.39 6.57 9.31
C SER A 125 0.38 6.83 10.81
N TYR A 126 0.45 8.11 11.22
CA TYR A 126 0.43 8.47 12.65
C TYR A 126 -0.86 8.06 13.36
N GLU A 127 -1.99 8.11 12.65
CA GLU A 127 -3.30 7.66 13.15
C GLU A 127 -3.58 6.18 12.85
N GLY A 128 -2.61 5.46 12.28
CA GLY A 128 -2.78 4.04 11.98
C GLY A 128 -3.77 3.72 10.87
N TYR A 129 -4.12 4.66 9.97
CA TYR A 129 -5.12 4.43 8.91
C TYR A 129 -4.81 3.26 7.96
N GLY A 130 -3.54 2.84 7.85
CA GLY A 130 -3.15 1.64 7.11
C GLY A 130 -3.62 0.33 7.76
N LEU A 131 -3.95 0.37 9.06
CA LEU A 131 -4.47 -0.76 9.84
C LEU A 131 -6.00 -0.89 9.78
N GLY A 132 -6.66 0.12 9.18
CA GLY A 132 -8.08 0.09 8.91
C GLY A 132 -8.98 0.27 10.12
N SER A 133 -10.12 -0.41 10.08
CA SER A 133 -11.17 -0.35 11.11
C SER A 133 -11.06 -1.55 12.07
N MET A 134 -11.64 -1.41 13.27
CA MET A 134 -11.75 -2.49 14.25
C MET A 134 -12.62 -3.67 13.79
N TYR A 135 -13.47 -3.49 12.77
CA TYR A 135 -14.45 -4.49 12.35
C TYR A 135 -14.56 -4.59 10.83
N ASN A 136 -14.79 -5.80 10.31
CA ASN A 136 -15.00 -6.12 8.89
C ASN A 136 -14.01 -5.42 7.96
N ASN A 137 -12.73 -5.50 8.30
CA ASN A 137 -11.65 -4.84 7.57
C ASN A 137 -10.65 -5.84 7.00
N ILE A 138 -10.23 -5.62 5.76
CA ILE A 138 -9.14 -6.35 5.13
C ILE A 138 -7.97 -5.40 4.96
N ILE A 139 -6.80 -5.78 5.50
CA ILE A 139 -5.56 -5.06 5.24
C ILE A 139 -4.87 -5.72 4.05
N ILE A 140 -4.56 -4.93 3.02
CA ILE A 140 -3.72 -5.36 1.90
C ILE A 140 -2.30 -4.85 2.16
N ASN A 141 -1.43 -5.72 2.66
CA ASN A 141 -0.01 -5.43 2.80
C ASN A 141 0.68 -5.55 1.44
N MET A 142 1.25 -4.44 0.97
CA MET A 142 1.90 -4.33 -0.34
C MET A 142 3.42 -4.39 -0.26
N GLU A 143 4.01 -4.73 0.89
CA GLU A 143 5.46 -4.74 1.10
C GLU A 143 6.24 -5.61 0.08
N ALA A 144 5.63 -6.68 -0.44
CA ALA A 144 6.24 -7.50 -1.49
C ALA A 144 6.20 -6.86 -2.89
N ILE A 145 5.37 -5.82 -3.09
CA ILE A 145 5.33 -5.00 -4.30
C ILE A 145 6.35 -3.86 -4.14
N ASN A 146 7.64 -4.21 -4.04
CA ASN A 146 8.73 -3.28 -3.70
C ASN A 146 9.79 -3.13 -4.80
N TYR A 147 9.47 -3.51 -6.04
CA TYR A 147 10.36 -3.35 -7.16
C TYR A 147 10.75 -1.87 -7.38
N ILE A 148 11.97 -1.66 -7.87
CA ILE A 148 12.52 -0.34 -8.19
C ILE A 148 13.22 -0.47 -9.54
N TYR A 149 12.63 0.10 -10.59
CA TYR A 149 13.20 0.13 -11.93
C TYR A 149 13.55 1.57 -12.30
N VAL A 150 14.72 1.79 -12.88
CA VAL A 150 15.20 3.10 -13.32
C VAL A 150 15.44 3.05 -14.83
N ASN A 151 14.87 4.01 -15.55
CA ASN A 151 15.15 4.25 -16.96
C ASN A 151 16.10 5.45 -17.05
N GLU A 152 17.35 5.18 -17.38
CA GLU A 152 18.39 6.21 -17.44
C GLU A 152 18.25 7.15 -18.64
N ARG A 153 17.72 6.65 -19.76
CA ARG A 153 17.52 7.43 -20.98
C ARG A 153 16.48 8.51 -20.76
N ASP A 154 15.32 8.11 -20.25
CA ASP A 154 14.19 9.01 -20.07
C ASP A 154 14.27 9.75 -18.75
N ARG A 155 15.23 9.35 -17.87
CA ARG A 155 15.31 9.81 -16.50
C ARG A 155 13.93 9.61 -15.87
N THR A 156 13.55 8.37 -15.62
CA THR A 156 12.30 8.04 -14.92
C THR A 156 12.49 6.81 -14.05
N GLY A 157 11.60 6.64 -13.07
CA GLY A 157 11.58 5.47 -12.20
C GLY A 157 10.18 4.88 -12.09
N ILE A 158 10.11 3.55 -12.06
CA ILE A 158 8.87 2.81 -11.78
C ILE A 158 9.09 2.09 -10.45
N PHE A 159 8.28 2.44 -9.47
CA PHE A 159 8.42 1.94 -8.11
C PHE A 159 7.16 1.21 -7.67
N GLY A 160 7.34 0.09 -6.98
CA GLY A 160 6.23 -0.66 -6.40
C GLY A 160 5.59 0.08 -5.22
N ALA A 161 4.29 -0.14 -4.99
CA ALA A 161 3.53 0.57 -3.96
C ALA A 161 4.03 0.30 -2.52
N GLY A 162 4.70 -0.84 -2.29
CA GLY A 162 5.35 -1.17 -1.01
C GLY A 162 6.82 -0.78 -0.90
N ALA A 163 7.40 -0.16 -1.94
CA ALA A 163 8.79 0.29 -1.89
C ALA A 163 8.99 1.32 -0.77
N ARG A 164 10.17 1.28 -0.15
CA ARG A 164 10.55 2.19 0.94
C ARG A 164 11.50 3.29 0.43
N LEU A 165 11.44 4.47 1.02
CA LEU A 165 12.24 5.61 0.55
C LEU A 165 13.75 5.34 0.56
N GLY A 166 14.27 4.65 1.60
CA GLY A 166 15.69 4.32 1.71
C GLY A 166 16.22 3.47 0.54
N PRO A 167 15.64 2.29 0.28
CA PRO A 167 15.92 1.49 -0.91
C PRO A 167 15.78 2.28 -2.21
N ILE A 168 14.76 3.14 -2.38
CA ILE A 168 14.62 3.96 -3.57
C ILE A 168 15.80 4.91 -3.74
N TYR A 169 16.19 5.63 -2.68
CA TYR A 169 17.36 6.50 -2.71
C TYR A 169 18.63 5.74 -3.05
N TYR A 170 18.87 4.61 -2.39
CA TYR A 170 20.05 3.81 -2.64
C TYR A 170 20.10 3.33 -4.09
N THR A 171 19.02 2.72 -4.59
CA THR A 171 18.98 2.19 -5.94
C THR A 171 19.11 3.29 -6.99
N THR A 172 18.34 4.39 -6.89
CA THR A 172 18.42 5.50 -7.85
C THR A 172 19.80 6.16 -7.88
N TYR A 173 20.46 6.27 -6.72
CA TYR A 173 21.81 6.79 -6.63
C TYR A 173 22.83 5.90 -7.38
N GLN A 174 22.68 4.58 -7.30
CA GLN A 174 23.60 3.63 -7.95
C GLN A 174 23.53 3.64 -9.49
N TYR A 175 22.47 4.17 -10.10
CA TYR A 175 22.37 4.27 -11.57
C TYR A 175 23.15 5.46 -12.12
N ASN A 176 22.88 6.68 -11.66
CA ASN A 176 23.57 7.88 -12.15
C ASN A 176 23.53 9.03 -11.13
N GLU A 177 23.62 8.68 -9.84
CA GLU A 177 23.46 9.60 -8.71
C GLU A 177 22.09 10.31 -8.73
N TYR A 178 21.08 9.66 -9.31
CA TYR A 178 19.72 10.15 -9.30
C TYR A 178 19.12 10.05 -7.90
N THR A 179 18.08 10.82 -7.66
CA THR A 179 17.32 10.77 -6.42
C THR A 179 15.87 11.15 -6.70
N ILE A 180 15.00 10.95 -5.71
CA ILE A 180 13.62 11.43 -5.74
C ILE A 180 13.44 12.50 -4.67
N ASN A 181 12.58 13.46 -4.92
CA ASN A 181 12.23 14.44 -3.91
C ASN A 181 11.14 13.86 -3.00
N ALA A 182 11.57 13.23 -1.90
CA ALA A 182 10.70 12.59 -0.92
C ALA A 182 11.22 12.83 0.50
N GLY A 183 10.50 12.29 1.48
CA GLY A 183 10.75 12.45 2.90
C GLY A 183 12.05 11.82 3.39
N THR A 184 12.45 12.21 4.58
CA THR A 184 13.78 11.90 5.12
C THR A 184 13.89 10.52 5.77
N CYS A 185 12.76 9.93 6.17
CA CYS A 185 12.74 8.65 6.87
C CYS A 185 12.82 7.46 5.90
N ALA A 186 13.95 6.74 5.92
CA ALA A 186 14.23 5.62 5.02
C ALA A 186 13.16 4.49 5.02
N TRP A 187 12.47 4.30 6.14
CA TRP A 187 11.47 3.24 6.32
C TRP A 187 10.06 3.64 5.85
N VAL A 188 9.82 4.92 5.53
CA VAL A 188 8.52 5.37 5.03
C VAL A 188 8.20 4.66 3.71
N GLY A 189 6.96 4.20 3.59
CA GLY A 189 6.46 3.59 2.36
C GLY A 189 6.09 4.64 1.32
N LEU A 190 6.47 4.37 0.08
CA LEU A 190 6.33 5.31 -1.04
C LEU A 190 4.87 5.72 -1.25
N ALA A 191 3.95 4.75 -1.36
CA ALA A 191 2.58 5.05 -1.80
C ALA A 191 1.85 6.02 -0.85
N GLY A 192 1.88 5.75 0.46
CA GLY A 192 1.23 6.63 1.43
C GLY A 192 1.89 8.02 1.49
N HIS A 193 3.21 8.09 1.34
CA HIS A 193 3.94 9.34 1.36
C HIS A 193 3.69 10.19 0.11
N ALA A 194 3.68 9.57 -1.07
CA ALA A 194 3.42 10.21 -2.35
C ALA A 194 1.98 10.74 -2.44
N LEU A 195 0.99 9.94 -2.02
CA LEU A 195 -0.42 10.33 -2.02
C LEU A 195 -0.75 11.40 -0.96
N GLY A 196 0.07 11.52 0.09
CA GLY A 196 -0.01 12.58 1.09
C GLY A 196 0.77 13.86 0.73
N GLY A 197 1.29 13.96 -0.50
CA GLY A 197 2.12 15.07 -0.97
C GLY A 197 3.60 14.69 -0.98
N GLY A 198 4.18 14.42 0.19
CA GLY A 198 5.53 13.89 0.31
C GLY A 198 6.62 14.98 0.34
N GLN A 199 6.70 15.67 1.48
CA GLN A 199 7.66 16.73 1.73
C GLN A 199 9.04 16.19 2.12
N GLY A 200 10.10 16.73 1.51
CA GLY A 200 11.50 16.38 1.74
C GLY A 200 12.45 17.57 1.80
N PHE A 201 13.74 17.33 2.01
CA PHE A 201 14.76 18.40 1.99
C PHE A 201 14.89 19.08 0.63
N LEU A 202 14.62 18.34 -0.45
CA LEU A 202 14.71 18.84 -1.83
C LEU A 202 13.45 19.58 -2.26
N ALA A 203 12.42 19.67 -1.40
CA ALA A 203 11.14 20.18 -1.80
C ALA A 203 11.12 21.66 -2.19
N ARG A 204 12.02 22.46 -1.61
CA ARG A 204 12.20 23.86 -2.00
C ARG A 204 12.74 24.03 -3.43
N LEU A 205 13.42 23.01 -3.95
CA LEU A 205 13.99 23.02 -5.30
C LEU A 205 13.07 22.33 -6.30
N TYR A 206 12.41 21.23 -5.89
CA TYR A 206 11.72 20.31 -6.80
C TYR A 206 10.25 20.03 -6.44
N GLY A 207 9.60 20.83 -5.58
CA GLY A 207 8.18 20.67 -5.23
C GLY A 207 7.90 19.59 -4.18
N LEU A 208 6.73 18.97 -4.18
CA LEU A 208 6.43 17.78 -3.40
C LEU A 208 6.75 16.51 -4.19
N LEU A 209 6.85 15.34 -3.52
CA LEU A 209 6.92 14.07 -4.24
C LEU A 209 5.75 13.90 -5.22
N SER A 210 4.54 14.31 -4.80
CA SER A 210 3.33 14.29 -5.62
C SER A 210 3.45 15.08 -6.92
N ASP A 211 4.19 16.19 -6.90
CA ASP A 211 4.38 17.05 -8.07
C ASP A 211 5.28 16.37 -9.13
N ASN A 212 5.98 15.31 -8.74
CA ASN A 212 6.89 14.54 -9.58
C ASN A 212 6.30 13.19 -10.02
N ILE A 213 5.03 12.90 -9.72
CA ILE A 213 4.37 11.66 -10.15
C ILE A 213 3.84 11.82 -11.58
N LEU A 214 4.24 10.89 -12.44
CA LEU A 214 3.94 10.90 -13.86
C LEU A 214 2.66 10.13 -14.18
N GLU A 215 2.55 8.95 -13.58
CA GLU A 215 1.44 8.03 -13.74
C GLU A 215 1.31 7.16 -12.49
N MET A 216 0.09 6.64 -12.27
CA MET A 216 -0.19 5.70 -11.19
C MET A 216 -1.10 4.60 -11.70
N LYS A 217 -0.73 3.36 -11.41
CA LYS A 217 -1.62 2.21 -11.61
C LYS A 217 -2.48 2.04 -10.35
N ALA A 218 -3.79 2.19 -10.50
CA ALA A 218 -4.75 2.05 -9.41
C ALA A 218 -5.68 0.85 -9.60
N VAL A 219 -6.19 0.32 -8.49
CA VAL A 219 -7.31 -0.62 -8.44
C VAL A 219 -8.51 0.17 -7.93
N ASN A 220 -9.59 0.20 -8.71
CA ASN A 220 -10.85 0.82 -8.31
C ASN A 220 -11.67 -0.13 -7.42
N ALA A 221 -12.76 0.37 -6.84
CA ALA A 221 -13.62 -0.40 -5.94
C ALA A 221 -14.63 -1.34 -6.66
N GLN A 222 -14.58 -1.42 -8.00
CA GLN A 222 -15.54 -2.13 -8.84
C GLN A 222 -14.93 -3.35 -9.52
#